data_AF-A0A7Y0JWA1-F1
#
_entry.id   AF-A0A7Y0JWA1-F1
#
_cell.length_a   1.000
_cell.length_b   1.000
_cell.length_c   1.000
_cell.angle_alpha   90.00
_cell.angle_beta   90.00
_cell.angle_gamma   90.00
#
_symmetry.space_group_name_H-M   'P 1'
#
loop_
_entity.id
_entity.type
_entity.pdbx_description
1 polymer ?
#
loop_
_entity_poly.entity_id
_entity_poly.type
_entity_poly.pdbx_seq_one_letter_code
_entity_poly.pdbx_strand_id
1 'polypeptide(L)'
;MAGRLYVARDAHVTVVSRGRVRMGGAERVDRPWAALVEWVSAGTAEPRRARASVIDAAFVVVPPVVAGSITAAYAPVEAAYAVGGGLLLATSTLVQPLRRRLRSRGLSVAGSEKYTLTSERAAFHRAVALADRISETWPALGSLVDVPEAEQMLADALWETAGLLSRRQTLIGVLAELSRPEFTASDDLNAQLRATKEALSDLDIDLARREAGLRRADEAGRDFIREQDMRQAIRSAEAELSATTTLPDAGTRLAEQTRSVLAAYQELIN
;
A
#
# COMPACT_ATOMS: atom_id res chain seq x y z
N MET A 1 11.07 -21.80 -8.42
CA MET A 1 11.53 -20.42 -8.19
C MET A 1 10.33 -19.60 -7.81
N ALA A 2 10.16 -19.30 -6.51
CA ALA A 2 9.09 -18.40 -6.06
C ALA A 2 9.34 -17.00 -6.63
N GLY A 3 8.35 -16.47 -7.34
CA GLY A 3 8.48 -15.22 -8.07
C GLY A 3 8.19 -14.02 -7.18
N ARG A 4 9.10 -13.03 -7.18
CA ARG A 4 8.85 -11.70 -6.59
C ARG A 4 7.54 -11.12 -7.11
N LEU A 5 6.84 -10.39 -6.25
CA LEU A 5 5.67 -9.61 -6.60
C LEU A 5 6.10 -8.22 -7.06
N TYR A 6 5.63 -7.82 -8.24
CA TYR A 6 5.91 -6.54 -8.83
C TYR A 6 4.63 -5.70 -8.84
N VAL A 7 4.69 -4.52 -8.22
CA VAL A 7 3.57 -3.58 -8.16
C VAL A 7 3.98 -2.30 -8.85
N ALA A 8 3.19 -1.82 -9.79
CA ALA A 8 3.37 -0.52 -10.41
C ALA A 8 2.08 0.29 -10.24
N ARG A 9 2.18 1.50 -9.66
CA ARG A 9 1.02 2.35 -9.39
C ARG A 9 1.18 3.76 -9.92
N ASP A 10 0.07 4.30 -10.41
CA ASP A 10 -0.14 5.70 -10.70
C ASP A 10 -1.48 6.20 -10.13
N ALA A 11 -1.84 7.47 -10.40
CA ALA A 11 -3.02 8.11 -9.83
C ALA A 11 -4.35 7.49 -10.28
N HIS A 12 -4.34 6.64 -11.30
CA HIS A 12 -5.52 6.08 -11.96
C HIS A 12 -5.48 4.56 -12.11
N VAL A 13 -4.31 3.94 -12.03
CA VAL A 13 -4.07 2.54 -12.33
C VAL A 13 -3.11 1.94 -11.33
N THR A 14 -3.43 0.74 -10.86
CA THR A 14 -2.50 -0.12 -10.15
C THR A 14 -2.37 -1.42 -10.93
N VAL A 15 -1.14 -1.83 -11.23
CA VAL A 15 -0.81 -3.08 -11.90
C VAL A 15 0.01 -3.94 -10.96
N VAL A 16 -0.37 -5.20 -10.84
CA VAL A 16 0.32 -6.21 -10.04
C VAL A 16 0.73 -7.34 -10.97
N SER A 17 1.96 -7.83 -10.88
CA SER A 17 2.42 -8.94 -11.72
C SER A 17 3.46 -9.79 -10.99
N ARG A 18 3.58 -11.06 -11.40
CA ARG A 18 4.72 -11.92 -11.08
C ARG A 18 5.92 -11.67 -11.98
N GLY A 19 5.71 -11.02 -13.12
CA GLY A 19 6.75 -10.60 -14.05
C GLY A 19 7.22 -9.19 -13.73
N ARG A 20 8.44 -8.85 -14.20
CA ARG A 20 8.96 -7.49 -14.07
C ARG A 20 8.04 -6.50 -14.79
N VAL A 21 7.50 -5.55 -14.05
CA VAL A 21 6.73 -4.42 -14.61
C VAL A 21 7.66 -3.22 -14.77
N ARG A 22 7.49 -2.45 -15.83
CA ARG A 22 8.16 -1.15 -16.00
C ARG A 22 7.12 -0.09 -16.24
N MET A 23 7.16 0.98 -15.47
CA MET A 23 6.30 2.15 -15.64
C MET A 23 7.20 3.37 -15.91
N GLY A 24 6.97 4.05 -17.03
CA GLY A 24 7.75 5.22 -17.41
C GLY A 24 7.59 6.36 -16.41
N GLY A 25 8.70 6.95 -15.95
CA GLY A 25 8.69 8.04 -14.97
C GLY A 25 8.22 7.62 -13.56
N ALA A 26 8.30 6.33 -13.25
CA ALA A 26 8.06 5.83 -11.90
C ALA A 26 9.36 5.67 -11.12
N GLU A 27 9.30 5.99 -9.84
CA GLU A 27 10.39 5.79 -8.90
C GLU A 27 10.16 4.47 -8.16
N ARG A 28 11.25 3.74 -7.88
CA ARG A 28 11.17 2.52 -7.07
C ARG A 28 10.98 2.93 -5.62
N VAL A 29 10.02 2.31 -4.94
CA VAL A 29 9.84 2.47 -3.50
C VAL A 29 10.57 1.35 -2.79
N ASP A 30 11.43 1.73 -1.86
CA ASP A 30 12.09 0.79 -0.96
C ASP A 30 11.08 0.34 0.11
N ARG A 31 10.95 -0.98 0.26
CA ARG A 31 10.07 -1.64 1.21
C ARG A 31 10.90 -2.49 2.16
N PRO A 32 10.43 -2.73 3.39
CA PRO A 32 11.19 -3.47 4.41
C PRO A 32 11.40 -4.96 4.07
N TRP A 33 10.75 -5.48 3.03
CA TRP A 33 10.79 -6.88 2.64
C TRP A 33 11.05 -7.07 1.15
N ALA A 34 11.87 -8.06 0.78
CA ALA A 34 12.50 -8.16 -0.55
C ALA A 34 11.64 -8.82 -1.62
N ALA A 35 10.62 -9.60 -1.23
CA ALA A 35 9.73 -10.26 -2.17
C ALA A 35 8.76 -9.31 -2.90
N LEU A 36 8.59 -8.06 -2.44
CA LEU A 36 7.81 -7.02 -3.11
C LEU A 36 8.71 -5.96 -3.74
N VAL A 37 8.48 -5.67 -5.01
CA VAL A 37 9.10 -4.54 -5.71
C VAL A 37 8.00 -3.60 -6.18
N GLU A 38 7.99 -2.38 -5.64
CA GLU A 38 6.99 -1.39 -5.99
C GLU A 38 7.58 -0.22 -6.78
N TRP A 39 6.86 0.22 -7.81
CA TRP A 39 7.12 1.43 -8.58
C TRP A 39 5.95 2.38 -8.49
N VAL A 40 6.25 3.64 -8.22
CA VAL A 40 5.25 4.68 -7.96
C VAL A 40 5.51 5.85 -8.90
N SER A 41 4.53 6.19 -9.74
CA SER A 41 4.64 7.35 -10.61
C SER A 41 4.60 8.65 -9.80
N ALA A 42 5.49 9.60 -10.11
CA ALA A 42 5.64 10.87 -9.39
C ALA A 42 4.34 11.70 -9.26
N GLY A 43 3.30 11.41 -10.05
CA GLY A 43 1.97 12.02 -9.93
C GLY A 43 1.07 11.47 -8.82
N THR A 44 1.53 10.50 -8.01
CA THR A 44 0.78 9.93 -6.86
C THR A 44 1.27 10.41 -5.50
N ALA A 45 2.48 10.97 -5.41
CA ALA A 45 2.86 11.73 -4.23
C ALA A 45 1.96 12.97 -4.17
N GLU A 46 1.48 13.34 -2.98
CA GLU A 46 0.70 14.56 -2.72
C GLU A 46 1.17 15.77 -3.55
N PRO A 47 0.27 16.72 -3.89
CA PRO A 47 0.54 17.78 -4.87
C PRO A 47 1.62 18.74 -4.38
N ARG A 48 2.88 18.32 -4.50
CA ARG A 48 4.06 19.17 -4.36
C ARG A 48 4.11 19.98 -5.64
N ARG A 49 3.40 21.12 -5.63
CA ARG A 49 3.33 22.18 -6.67
C ARG A 49 4.05 21.77 -7.96
N ALA A 50 3.33 21.10 -8.85
CA ALA A 50 3.85 20.69 -10.14
C ALA A 50 4.43 21.93 -10.85
N ARG A 51 5.77 22.02 -10.90
CA ARG A 51 6.43 22.84 -11.92
C ARG A 51 5.99 22.24 -13.24
N ALA A 52 5.05 22.91 -13.91
CA ALA A 52 4.66 22.56 -15.26
C ALA A 52 5.94 22.48 -16.10
N SER A 53 6.29 21.28 -16.56
CA SER A 53 7.42 21.07 -17.43
C SER A 53 7.20 21.91 -18.69
N VAL A 54 8.19 22.73 -19.08
CA VAL A 54 8.15 23.59 -20.27
C VAL A 54 7.80 22.76 -21.53
N ILE A 55 8.20 21.49 -21.54
CA ILE A 55 7.91 20.54 -22.61
C ILE A 55 6.41 20.19 -22.66
N ASP A 56 5.75 20.08 -21.51
CA ASP A 56 4.30 19.81 -21.44
C ASP A 56 3.46 21.00 -21.90
N ALA A 57 3.91 22.23 -21.62
CA ALA A 57 3.28 23.45 -22.14
C ALA A 57 3.43 23.55 -23.67
N ALA A 58 4.59 23.17 -24.22
CA ALA A 58 4.84 23.21 -25.66
C ALA A 58 3.88 22.30 -26.45
N PHE A 59 3.57 21.09 -25.96
CA PHE A 59 2.64 20.18 -26.65
C PHE A 59 1.19 20.69 -26.71
N VAL A 60 0.79 21.59 -25.81
CA VAL A 60 -0.56 22.19 -25.79
C VAL A 60 -0.61 23.46 -26.65
N VAL A 61 0.47 24.25 -26.64
CA VAL A 61 0.50 25.58 -27.29
C VAL A 61 0.92 25.50 -28.76
N VAL A 62 1.83 24.60 -29.13
CA VAL A 62 2.41 24.56 -30.48
C VAL A 62 1.38 24.21 -31.58
N PRO A 63 0.57 23.14 -31.46
CA PRO A 63 -0.38 22.78 -32.53
C PRO A 63 -1.38 23.90 -32.90
N PRO A 64 -2.05 24.59 -31.95
CA PRO A 64 -2.98 25.67 -32.28
C PRO A 64 -2.28 26.93 -32.80
N VAL A 65 -1.06 27.25 -32.35
CA VAL A 65 -0.28 28.36 -32.91
C VAL A 65 0.13 28.09 -34.34
N VAL A 66 0.58 26.87 -34.66
CA VAL A 66 0.91 26.46 -36.03
C VAL A 66 -0.34 26.45 -36.92
N ALA A 67 -1.46 25.92 -36.43
CA ALA A 67 -2.71 25.92 -37.20
C ALA A 67 -3.25 27.34 -37.43
N GLY A 68 -3.23 28.20 -36.41
CA GLY A 68 -3.66 29.60 -36.52
C GLY A 68 -2.78 30.42 -37.46
N SER A 69 -1.46 30.22 -37.42
CA SER A 69 -0.52 30.91 -38.31
C SER A 69 -0.62 30.46 -39.77
N ILE A 70 -0.83 29.16 -40.03
CA ILE A 70 -1.13 28.66 -41.37
C ILE A 70 -2.46 29.26 -41.87
N THR A 71 -3.50 29.30 -41.04
CA THR A 71 -4.81 29.82 -41.44
C THR A 71 -4.76 31.33 -41.74
N ALA A 72 -4.00 32.10 -40.98
CA ALA A 72 -3.80 33.54 -41.19
C ALA A 72 -3.10 33.88 -42.54
N ALA A 73 -2.35 32.94 -43.11
CA ALA A 73 -1.72 33.13 -44.42
C ALA A 73 -2.70 33.00 -45.60
N TYR A 74 -3.86 32.37 -45.39
CA TYR A 74 -4.81 32.01 -46.46
C TYR A 74 -6.25 32.49 -46.20
N ALA A 75 -6.54 33.13 -45.07
CA ALA A 75 -7.88 33.55 -44.67
C ALA A 75 -7.86 34.92 -43.96
N PRO A 76 -9.02 35.61 -43.87
CA PRO A 76 -9.15 36.84 -43.08
C PRO A 76 -8.72 36.62 -41.62
N VAL A 77 -8.11 37.63 -41.02
CA VAL A 77 -7.55 37.57 -39.66
C VAL A 77 -8.59 37.12 -38.61
N GLU A 78 -9.86 37.48 -38.80
CA GLU A 78 -10.96 37.05 -37.93
C GLU A 78 -11.20 35.53 -37.98
N ALA A 79 -11.07 34.91 -39.16
CA ALA A 79 -11.16 33.45 -39.31
C ALA A 79 -9.98 32.74 -38.64
N ALA A 80 -8.79 33.35 -38.62
CA ALA A 80 -7.62 32.80 -37.95
C ALA A 80 -7.79 32.74 -36.42
N TYR A 81 -8.40 33.77 -35.81
CA TYR A 81 -8.69 33.76 -34.37
C TYR A 81 -9.75 32.74 -33.98
N ALA A 82 -10.83 32.61 -34.77
CA ALA A 82 -11.88 31.63 -34.52
C ALA A 82 -11.37 30.19 -34.62
N VAL A 83 -10.56 29.90 -35.64
CA VAL A 83 -9.95 28.57 -35.84
C VAL A 83 -8.90 28.27 -34.77
N GLY A 84 -8.01 29.22 -34.46
CA GLY A 84 -6.95 29.05 -33.45
C GLY A 84 -7.50 28.87 -32.04
N GLY A 85 -8.50 29.67 -31.64
CA GLY A 85 -9.19 29.56 -30.35
C GLY A 85 -10.01 28.26 -30.23
N GLY A 86 -10.73 27.88 -31.29
CA GLY A 86 -11.48 26.63 -31.35
C GLY A 86 -10.57 25.40 -31.24
N LEU A 87 -9.42 25.40 -31.91
CA LEU A 87 -8.42 24.34 -31.80
C LEU A 87 -7.75 24.29 -30.42
N LEU A 88 -7.51 25.42 -29.77
CA LEU A 88 -6.99 25.47 -28.39
C LEU A 88 -7.96 24.81 -27.40
N LEU A 89 -9.26 25.11 -27.51
CA LEU A 89 -10.29 24.51 -26.67
C LEU A 89 -10.50 23.03 -27.00
N ALA A 90 -10.52 22.66 -28.28
CA ALA A 90 -10.64 21.28 -28.71
C ALA A 90 -9.42 20.45 -28.26
N THR A 91 -8.20 20.95 -28.44
CA THR A 91 -6.99 20.24 -28.02
C THR A 91 -6.89 20.15 -26.50
N SER A 92 -7.23 21.18 -25.72
CA SER A 92 -7.18 21.07 -24.25
C SER A 92 -8.14 20.00 -23.71
N THR A 93 -9.32 19.86 -24.33
CA THR A 93 -10.35 18.90 -23.91
C THR A 93 -10.13 17.49 -24.46
N LEU A 94 -9.61 17.34 -25.68
CA LEU A 94 -9.33 16.02 -26.31
C LEU A 94 -7.97 15.44 -25.93
N VAL A 95 -6.98 16.27 -25.58
CA VAL A 95 -5.62 15.78 -25.23
C VAL A 95 -5.63 15.04 -23.89
N GLN A 96 -6.47 15.41 -22.91
CA GLN A 96 -6.58 14.67 -21.65
C GLN A 96 -7.03 13.21 -21.81
N PRO A 97 -8.15 12.89 -22.48
CA PRO A 97 -8.57 11.50 -22.68
C PRO A 97 -7.61 10.73 -23.60
N LEU A 98 -7.01 11.38 -24.61
CA LEU A 98 -6.03 10.75 -25.49
C LEU A 98 -4.72 10.41 -24.74
N ARG A 99 -4.23 11.31 -23.86
CA ARG A 99 -3.08 11.05 -22.98
C ARG A 99 -3.34 9.90 -22.01
N ARG A 100 -4.55 9.81 -21.44
CA ARG A 100 -4.96 8.66 -20.60
C ARG A 100 -4.93 7.34 -21.37
N ARG A 101 -5.39 7.34 -22.63
CA ARG A 101 -5.36 6.14 -23.50
C ARG A 101 -3.94 5.74 -23.93
N LEU A 102 -3.06 6.71 -24.20
CA LEU A 102 -1.67 6.42 -24.58
C LEU A 102 -0.83 5.93 -23.39
N ARG A 103 -0.99 6.49 -22.19
CA ARG A 103 -0.28 6.02 -20.97
C ARG A 103 -0.72 4.63 -20.52
N SER A 104 -1.98 4.27 -20.72
CA SER A 104 -2.52 2.96 -20.31
C SER A 104 -2.20 1.81 -21.29
N ARG A 105 -1.76 2.12 -22.51
CA ARG A 105 -1.41 1.11 -23.54
C ARG A 105 -0.09 0.38 -23.28
N GLY A 106 0.79 0.92 -22.43
CA GLY A 106 2.11 0.32 -22.15
C GLY A 106 2.18 -0.65 -20.98
N LEU A 107 1.07 -0.91 -20.27
CA LEU A 107 1.08 -1.59 -18.97
C LEU A 107 0.42 -2.98 -18.95
N SER A 108 0.02 -3.51 -20.11
CA SER A 108 -0.55 -4.85 -20.20
C SER A 108 0.57 -5.89 -20.31
N VAL A 109 1.03 -6.40 -19.17
CA VAL A 109 1.95 -7.55 -19.13
C VAL A 109 1.09 -8.82 -19.06
N ALA A 110 1.39 -9.83 -19.87
CA ALA A 110 0.67 -11.11 -19.78
C ALA A 110 0.81 -11.69 -18.36
N GLY A 111 -0.30 -12.08 -17.74
CA GLY A 111 -0.31 -12.52 -16.33
C GLY A 111 -0.13 -11.37 -15.33
N SER A 112 -0.63 -10.17 -15.62
CA SER A 112 -0.75 -9.07 -14.66
C SER A 112 -2.20 -8.77 -14.32
N GLU A 113 -2.46 -8.43 -13.07
CA GLU A 113 -3.75 -7.94 -12.59
C GLU A 113 -3.76 -6.42 -12.60
N LYS A 114 -4.83 -5.83 -13.16
CA LYS A 114 -4.94 -4.38 -13.37
C LYS A 114 -6.20 -3.81 -12.74
N TYR A 115 -6.03 -2.85 -11.83
CA TYR A 115 -7.10 -2.11 -11.19
C TYR A 115 -7.18 -0.68 -11.74
N THR A 116 -8.38 -0.26 -12.11
CA THR A 116 -8.71 1.11 -12.49
C THR A 116 -9.72 1.74 -11.52
N LEU A 117 -10.58 0.94 -10.89
CA LEU A 117 -11.54 1.43 -9.91
C LEU A 117 -10.84 1.90 -8.63
N THR A 118 -11.25 3.06 -8.11
CA THR A 118 -10.65 3.66 -6.90
C THR A 118 -10.84 2.77 -5.66
N SER A 119 -11.98 2.08 -5.54
CA SER A 119 -12.25 1.15 -4.43
C SER A 119 -11.24 0.01 -4.39
N GLU A 120 -10.97 -0.64 -5.53
CA GLU A 120 -10.04 -1.78 -5.61
C GLU A 120 -8.60 -1.35 -5.38
N ARG A 121 -8.22 -0.18 -5.93
CA ARG A 121 -6.89 0.40 -5.68
C ARG A 121 -6.69 0.69 -4.19
N ALA A 122 -7.68 1.28 -3.53
CA ALA A 122 -7.63 1.55 -2.10
C ALA A 122 -7.59 0.27 -1.26
N ALA A 123 -8.37 -0.76 -1.64
CA ALA A 123 -8.36 -2.07 -0.97
C ALA A 123 -6.99 -2.75 -1.08
N PHE A 124 -6.40 -2.79 -2.27
CA PHE A 124 -5.06 -3.35 -2.47
C PHE A 124 -4.00 -2.57 -1.67
N HIS A 125 -4.09 -1.24 -1.64
CA HIS A 125 -3.17 -0.40 -0.87
C HIS A 125 -3.25 -0.69 0.65
N ARG A 126 -4.46 -0.92 1.19
CA ARG A 126 -4.62 -1.33 2.59
C ARG A 126 -4.00 -2.70 2.86
N ALA A 127 -4.13 -3.65 1.94
CA ALA A 127 -3.50 -4.96 2.06
C ALA A 127 -1.96 -4.88 2.04
N VAL A 128 -1.38 -4.05 1.18
CA VAL A 128 0.07 -3.78 1.18
C VAL A 128 0.51 -3.12 2.49
N ALA A 129 -0.24 -2.14 2.99
CA ALA A 129 0.08 -1.50 4.27
C ALA A 129 -0.01 -2.47 5.46
N LEU A 130 -0.90 -3.47 5.42
CA LEU A 130 -0.94 -4.57 6.39
C LEU A 130 0.30 -5.45 6.26
N ALA A 131 0.69 -5.81 5.04
CA ALA A 131 1.87 -6.60 4.76
C ALA A 131 3.16 -5.93 5.27
N ASP A 132 3.30 -4.62 5.07
CA ASP A 132 4.43 -3.85 5.58
C ASP A 132 4.51 -3.94 7.12
N ARG A 133 3.39 -3.76 7.83
CA ARG A 133 3.36 -3.89 9.30
C ARG A 133 3.66 -5.30 9.79
N ILE A 134 3.19 -6.34 9.09
CA ILE A 134 3.58 -7.72 9.41
C ILE A 134 5.10 -7.87 9.28
N SER A 135 5.70 -7.36 8.20
CA SER A 135 7.13 -7.48 7.97
C SER A 135 7.98 -6.75 9.02
N GLU A 136 7.47 -5.64 9.58
CA GLU A 136 8.12 -4.93 10.70
C GLU A 136 8.25 -5.80 11.96
N THR A 137 7.43 -6.85 12.11
CA THR A 137 7.50 -7.76 13.27
C THR A 137 8.51 -8.90 13.11
N TRP A 138 8.97 -9.18 11.89
CA TRP A 138 9.86 -10.32 11.63
C TRP A 138 11.21 -10.26 12.32
N PRO A 139 11.89 -9.11 12.48
CA PRO A 139 13.16 -9.06 13.22
C PRO A 139 13.03 -9.55 14.66
N ALA A 140 11.89 -9.30 15.31
CA ALA A 140 11.61 -9.78 16.66
C ALA A 140 11.26 -11.27 16.68
N LEU A 141 10.61 -11.77 15.62
CA LEU A 141 10.31 -13.19 15.45
C LEU A 141 11.57 -14.01 15.14
N GLY A 142 12.60 -13.40 14.56
CA GLY A 142 13.98 -13.90 14.49
C GLY A 142 14.08 -15.38 14.10
N SER A 143 14.37 -16.24 15.08
CA SER A 143 14.57 -17.68 14.88
C SER A 143 13.28 -18.50 14.74
N LEU A 144 12.11 -17.92 15.02
CA LEU A 144 10.83 -18.62 14.98
C LEU A 144 10.26 -18.73 13.56
N VAL A 145 10.73 -17.88 12.64
CA VAL A 145 10.19 -17.77 11.29
C VAL A 145 11.34 -17.69 10.29
N ASP A 146 11.28 -18.50 9.23
CA ASP A 146 12.13 -18.31 8.05
C ASP A 146 11.63 -17.07 7.28
N VAL A 147 12.32 -15.94 7.45
CA VAL A 147 11.94 -14.64 6.89
C VAL A 147 11.77 -14.70 5.35
N PRO A 148 12.72 -15.23 4.56
CA PRO A 148 12.53 -15.46 3.14
C PRO A 148 11.28 -16.26 2.75
N GLU A 149 10.89 -17.27 3.54
CA GLU A 149 9.67 -18.05 3.29
C GLU A 149 8.42 -17.23 3.61
N ALA A 150 8.41 -16.56 4.76
CA ALA A 150 7.30 -15.67 5.17
C ALA A 150 7.09 -14.53 4.16
N GLU A 151 8.17 -13.95 3.62
CA GLU A 151 8.13 -12.98 2.53
C GLU A 151 7.40 -13.53 1.30
N GLN A 152 7.69 -14.77 0.92
CA GLN A 152 7.06 -15.40 -0.24
C GLN A 152 5.58 -15.69 0.01
N MET A 153 5.24 -16.22 1.18
CA MET A 153 3.85 -16.46 1.57
C MET A 153 3.03 -15.16 1.57
N LEU A 154 3.62 -14.06 2.04
CA LEU A 154 2.99 -12.76 2.04
C LEU A 154 2.82 -12.19 0.62
N ALA A 155 3.84 -12.33 -0.24
CA ALA A 155 3.74 -12.00 -1.66
C ALA A 155 2.65 -12.81 -2.38
N ASP A 156 2.53 -14.10 -2.06
CA ASP A 156 1.52 -15.00 -2.62
C ASP A 156 0.11 -14.58 -2.16
N ALA A 157 -0.07 -14.29 -0.88
CA ALA A 157 -1.33 -13.79 -0.34
C ALA A 157 -1.75 -12.46 -0.99
N LEU A 158 -0.81 -11.55 -1.23
CA LEU A 158 -1.07 -10.30 -1.95
C LEU A 158 -1.41 -10.55 -3.41
N TRP A 159 -0.75 -11.49 -4.08
CA TRP A 159 -1.08 -11.90 -5.45
C TRP A 159 -2.49 -12.48 -5.59
N GLU A 160 -2.90 -13.32 -4.64
CA GLU A 160 -4.25 -13.88 -4.61
C GLU A 160 -5.31 -12.79 -4.36
N THR A 161 -5.02 -11.88 -3.41
CA THR A 161 -5.86 -10.70 -3.14
C THR A 161 -6.01 -9.85 -4.40
N ALA A 162 -4.91 -9.63 -5.11
CA ALA A 162 -4.88 -8.95 -6.40
C ALA A 162 -5.84 -9.60 -7.42
N GLY A 163 -5.75 -10.92 -7.61
CA GLY A 163 -6.64 -11.66 -8.52
C GLY A 163 -8.12 -11.59 -8.11
N LEU A 164 -8.44 -11.55 -6.82
CA LEU A 164 -9.81 -11.36 -6.33
C LEU A 164 -10.35 -9.96 -6.68
N LEU A 165 -9.56 -8.90 -6.45
CA LEU A 165 -9.95 -7.52 -6.77
C LEU A 165 -10.14 -7.30 -8.28
N SER A 166 -9.31 -7.95 -9.10
CA SER A 166 -9.42 -7.92 -10.57
C SER A 166 -10.72 -8.55 -11.06
N ARG A 167 -11.06 -9.72 -10.52
CA ARG A 167 -12.34 -10.41 -10.79
C ARG A 167 -13.53 -9.57 -10.33
N ARG A 168 -13.45 -8.98 -9.14
CA ARG A 168 -14.48 -8.06 -8.62
C ARG A 168 -14.74 -6.88 -9.55
N GLN A 169 -13.68 -6.20 -10.00
CA GLN A 169 -13.79 -5.11 -10.98
C GLN A 169 -14.46 -5.56 -12.29
N THR A 170 -14.11 -6.76 -12.76
CA THR A 170 -14.71 -7.34 -13.97
C THR A 170 -16.20 -7.57 -13.79
N LEU A 171 -16.62 -8.18 -12.67
CA LEU A 171 -18.05 -8.41 -12.39
C LEU A 171 -18.83 -7.10 -12.19
N ILE A 172 -18.23 -6.07 -11.59
CA ILE A 172 -18.86 -4.75 -11.51
C ILE A 172 -19.08 -4.16 -12.91
N GLY A 173 -18.11 -4.32 -13.81
CA GLY A 173 -18.24 -3.93 -15.22
C GLY A 173 -19.37 -4.65 -15.92
N VAL A 174 -19.44 -5.98 -15.78
CA VAL A 174 -20.53 -6.81 -16.33
C VAL A 174 -21.87 -6.40 -15.76
N LEU A 175 -21.98 -6.21 -14.43
CA LEU A 175 -23.22 -5.79 -13.79
C LEU A 175 -23.68 -4.42 -14.30
N ALA A 176 -22.76 -3.47 -14.50
CA ALA A 176 -23.06 -2.16 -15.05
C ALA A 176 -23.52 -2.24 -16.53
N GLU A 177 -22.99 -3.20 -17.30
CA GLU A 177 -23.43 -3.47 -18.67
C GLU A 177 -24.84 -4.09 -18.68
N LEU A 178 -25.07 -5.15 -17.91
CA LEU A 178 -26.38 -5.82 -17.80
C LEU A 178 -27.48 -4.91 -17.23
N SER A 179 -27.12 -3.88 -16.46
CA SER A 179 -28.09 -2.93 -15.87
C SER A 179 -28.45 -1.77 -16.79
N ARG A 180 -27.98 -1.74 -18.05
CA ARG A 180 -28.33 -0.67 -18.99
C ARG A 180 -29.81 -0.75 -19.38
N PRO A 181 -30.49 0.40 -19.49
CA PRO A 181 -31.93 0.45 -19.81
C PRO A 181 -32.27 -0.02 -21.23
N GLU A 182 -31.25 -0.15 -22.10
CA GLU A 182 -31.39 -0.65 -23.47
C GLU A 182 -31.75 -2.15 -23.52
N PHE A 183 -31.49 -2.89 -22.44
CA PHE A 183 -31.87 -4.29 -22.34
C PHE A 183 -33.30 -4.41 -21.84
N THR A 184 -34.18 -5.00 -22.65
CA THR A 184 -35.53 -5.33 -22.23
C THR A 184 -35.49 -6.43 -21.17
N ALA A 185 -36.31 -6.30 -20.13
CA ALA A 185 -36.38 -7.27 -19.04
C ALA A 185 -36.83 -8.63 -19.61
N SER A 186 -35.86 -9.54 -19.74
CA SER A 186 -36.07 -10.94 -20.05
C SER A 186 -35.72 -11.78 -18.82
N ASP A 187 -36.35 -12.96 -18.69
CA ASP A 187 -36.07 -13.87 -17.58
C ASP A 187 -34.60 -14.30 -17.55
N ASP A 188 -33.98 -14.48 -18.73
CA ASP A 188 -32.55 -14.79 -18.88
C ASP A 188 -31.65 -13.67 -18.36
N LEU A 189 -31.96 -12.40 -18.69
CA LEU A 189 -31.21 -11.25 -18.17
C LEU A 189 -31.31 -11.16 -16.65
N ASN A 190 -32.50 -11.37 -16.09
CA ASN A 190 -32.71 -11.36 -14.64
C ASN A 190 -31.93 -12.49 -13.95
N ALA A 191 -31.85 -13.68 -14.57
CA ALA A 191 -31.04 -14.79 -14.08
C ALA A 191 -29.54 -14.45 -14.09
N GLN A 192 -29.02 -13.87 -15.18
CA GLN A 192 -27.62 -13.44 -15.28
C GLN A 192 -27.26 -12.35 -14.26
N LEU A 193 -28.17 -11.38 -14.05
CA LEU A 193 -27.99 -10.32 -13.08
C LEU A 193 -27.95 -10.88 -11.64
N ARG A 194 -28.81 -11.86 -11.32
CA ARG A 194 -28.80 -12.55 -10.03
C ARG A 194 -27.49 -13.31 -9.83
N ALA A 195 -27.07 -14.11 -10.81
CA ALA A 195 -25.84 -14.89 -10.75
C ALA A 195 -24.59 -13.99 -10.61
N THR A 196 -24.55 -12.85 -11.32
CA THR A 196 -23.45 -11.88 -11.22
C THR A 196 -23.39 -11.24 -9.82
N LYS A 197 -24.54 -10.92 -9.22
CA LYS A 197 -24.60 -10.39 -7.85
C LYS A 197 -24.17 -11.41 -6.80
N GLU A 198 -24.57 -12.67 -6.96
CA GLU A 198 -24.16 -13.77 -6.09
C GLU A 198 -22.64 -13.98 -6.15
N ALA A 199 -22.08 -14.08 -7.36
CA ALA A 199 -20.63 -14.20 -7.54
C ALA A 199 -19.85 -12.99 -6.97
N LEU A 200 -20.41 -11.78 -7.04
CA LEU A 200 -19.82 -10.59 -6.43
C LEU A 200 -19.84 -10.68 -4.90
N SER A 201 -20.94 -11.15 -4.31
CA SER A 201 -21.07 -11.37 -2.87
C SER A 201 -20.05 -12.41 -2.37
N ASP A 202 -19.87 -13.51 -3.10
CA ASP A 202 -18.89 -14.54 -2.74
C ASP A 202 -17.45 -13.99 -2.77
N LEU A 203 -17.11 -13.19 -3.80
CA LEU A 203 -15.81 -12.52 -3.86
C LEU A 203 -15.59 -11.54 -2.70
N ASP A 204 -16.62 -10.81 -2.29
CA ASP A 204 -16.54 -9.88 -1.16
C ASP A 204 -16.29 -10.64 0.16
N ILE A 205 -16.90 -11.82 0.34
CA ILE A 205 -16.64 -12.70 1.49
C ILE A 205 -15.20 -13.21 1.47
N ASP A 206 -14.70 -13.65 0.32
CA ASP A 206 -13.33 -14.14 0.18
C ASP A 206 -12.30 -13.01 0.45
N LEU A 207 -12.53 -11.81 -0.09
CA LEU A 207 -11.69 -10.64 0.19
C LEU A 207 -11.69 -10.29 1.67
N ALA A 208 -12.85 -10.26 2.33
CA ALA A 208 -12.96 -10.01 3.76
C ALA A 208 -12.21 -11.07 4.58
N ARG A 209 -12.28 -12.35 4.18
CA ARG A 209 -11.54 -13.45 4.81
C ARG A 209 -10.03 -13.26 4.69
N ARG A 210 -9.52 -12.86 3.51
CA ARG A 210 -8.09 -12.61 3.29
C ARG A 210 -7.59 -11.40 4.08
N GLU A 211 -8.35 -10.30 4.09
CA GLU A 211 -8.01 -9.12 4.88
C GLU A 211 -8.00 -9.43 6.38
N ALA A 212 -8.98 -10.19 6.88
CA ALA A 212 -9.00 -10.64 8.26
C ALA A 212 -7.80 -11.55 8.59
N GLY A 213 -7.36 -12.40 7.65
CA GLY A 213 -6.15 -13.21 7.80
C GLY A 213 -4.90 -12.36 8.00
N LEU A 214 -4.70 -11.33 7.16
CA LEU A 214 -3.58 -10.39 7.28
C LEU A 214 -3.65 -9.60 8.60
N ARG A 215 -4.82 -9.13 9.00
CA ARG A 215 -4.99 -8.42 10.28
C ARG A 215 -4.64 -9.30 11.48
N ARG A 216 -5.09 -10.56 11.50
CA ARG A 216 -4.73 -11.50 12.57
C ARG A 216 -3.23 -11.77 12.63
N ALA A 217 -2.56 -11.88 11.49
CA ALA A 217 -1.11 -12.04 11.44
C ALA A 217 -0.38 -10.80 11.99
N ASP A 218 -0.83 -9.60 11.62
CA ASP A 218 -0.34 -8.31 12.13
C ASP A 218 -0.52 -8.20 13.65
N GLU A 219 -1.72 -8.51 14.15
CA GLU A 219 -2.04 -8.53 15.60
C GLU A 219 -1.18 -9.54 16.36
N ALA A 220 -1.07 -10.78 15.87
CA ALA A 220 -0.27 -11.82 16.50
C ALA A 220 1.21 -11.44 16.59
N GLY A 221 1.79 -10.84 15.54
CA GLY A 221 3.17 -10.36 15.55
C GLY A 221 3.40 -9.27 16.61
N ARG A 222 2.47 -8.32 16.75
CA ARG A 222 2.58 -7.26 17.78
C ARG A 222 2.39 -7.79 19.20
N ASP A 223 1.44 -8.70 19.39
CA ASP A 223 1.20 -9.29 20.71
C ASP A 223 2.41 -10.12 21.17
N PHE A 224 3.07 -10.82 20.24
CA PHE A 224 4.34 -11.51 20.51
C PHE A 224 5.43 -10.53 20.99
N ILE A 225 5.61 -9.40 20.30
CA ILE A 225 6.60 -8.38 20.70
C ILE A 225 6.27 -7.84 22.09
N ARG A 226 5.01 -7.51 22.36
CA ARG A 226 4.56 -7.02 23.67
C ARG A 226 4.87 -8.02 24.78
N GLU A 227 4.64 -9.31 24.53
CA GLU A 227 4.94 -10.38 25.47
C GLU A 227 6.45 -10.53 25.72
N GLN A 228 7.28 -10.41 24.67
CA GLN A 228 8.73 -10.43 24.79
C GLN A 228 9.25 -9.26 25.63
N ASP A 229 8.75 -8.05 25.38
CA ASP A 229 9.10 -6.84 26.13
C ASP A 229 8.72 -6.99 27.61
N MET A 230 7.54 -7.53 27.89
CA MET A 230 7.07 -7.79 29.25
C MET A 230 7.98 -8.79 29.98
N ARG A 231 8.36 -9.89 29.33
CA ARG A 231 9.29 -10.88 29.90
C ARG A 231 10.68 -10.29 30.14
N GLN A 232 11.15 -9.41 29.26
CA GLN A 232 12.42 -8.73 29.44
C GLN A 232 12.37 -7.77 30.64
N ALA A 233 11.29 -7.00 30.77
CA ALA A 233 11.08 -6.11 31.91
C ALA A 233 11.05 -6.87 33.25
N ILE A 234 10.36 -8.02 33.29
CA ILE A 234 10.33 -8.89 34.48
C ILE A 234 11.75 -9.37 34.83
N ARG A 235 12.50 -9.89 33.86
CA ARG A 235 13.89 -10.35 34.10
C ARG A 235 14.80 -9.23 34.59
N SER A 236 14.66 -8.03 34.04
CA SER A 236 15.44 -6.86 34.50
C SER A 236 15.08 -6.49 35.95
N ALA A 237 13.79 -6.46 36.30
CA ALA A 237 13.35 -6.19 37.66
C ALA A 237 13.82 -7.27 38.66
N GLU A 238 13.76 -8.54 38.28
CA GLU A 238 14.28 -9.65 39.09
C GLU A 238 15.79 -9.54 39.31
N ALA A 239 16.55 -9.13 38.28
CA ALA A 239 17.99 -8.91 38.39
C ALA A 239 18.32 -7.75 39.33
N GLU A 240 17.59 -6.64 39.27
CA GLU A 240 17.75 -5.49 40.18
C GLU A 240 17.40 -5.85 41.63
N LEU A 241 16.30 -6.59 41.85
CA LEU A 241 15.91 -7.08 43.18
C LEU A 241 16.94 -8.07 43.75
N SER A 242 17.47 -8.95 42.91
CA SER A 242 18.51 -9.91 43.31
C SER A 242 19.80 -9.19 43.69
N ALA A 243 20.22 -8.19 42.91
CA ALA A 243 21.39 -7.35 43.21
C ALA A 243 21.24 -6.56 44.52
N THR A 244 20.02 -6.09 44.81
CA THR A 244 19.72 -5.38 46.07
C THR A 244 19.71 -6.35 47.26
N THR A 245 19.24 -7.57 47.06
CA THR A 245 19.20 -8.62 48.11
C THR A 245 20.59 -9.20 48.40
N THR A 246 21.54 -9.09 47.45
CA THR A 246 22.96 -9.44 47.67
C THR A 246 23.78 -8.37 48.37
N LEU A 247 23.17 -7.26 48.83
CA LEU A 247 23.83 -6.38 49.81
C LEU A 247 24.11 -7.21 51.07
N PRO A 248 25.38 -7.35 51.50
CA PRO A 248 25.71 -8.11 52.68
C PRO A 248 25.04 -7.44 53.87
N ASP A 249 24.06 -8.15 54.40
CA ASP A 249 23.83 -8.25 55.82
C ASP A 249 23.43 -6.94 56.48
N ALA A 250 22.32 -6.36 56.04
CA ALA A 250 21.60 -5.37 56.85
C ALA A 250 21.30 -5.94 58.25
N GLY A 251 21.08 -7.26 58.36
CA GLY A 251 20.94 -7.99 59.62
C GLY A 251 22.21 -7.99 60.46
N THR A 252 23.36 -8.39 59.92
CA THR A 252 24.63 -8.39 60.67
C THR A 252 25.17 -7.00 60.92
N ARG A 253 24.97 -6.02 60.03
CA ARG A 253 25.28 -4.61 60.31
C ARG A 253 24.43 -4.09 61.46
N LEU A 254 23.14 -4.42 61.52
CA LEU A 254 22.30 -4.08 62.67
C LEU A 254 22.79 -4.79 63.95
N ALA A 255 23.14 -6.08 63.86
CA ALA A 255 23.64 -6.84 65.00
C ALA A 255 24.99 -6.32 65.54
N GLU A 256 25.93 -5.96 64.66
CA GLU A 256 27.20 -5.33 65.04
C GLU A 256 27.00 -3.95 65.63
N GLN A 257 26.11 -3.14 65.06
CA GLN A 257 25.80 -1.81 65.59
C GLN A 257 25.12 -1.90 66.97
N THR A 258 24.26 -2.90 67.18
CA THR A 258 23.62 -3.15 68.48
C THR A 258 24.64 -3.62 69.53
N ARG A 259 25.58 -4.50 69.15
CA ARG A 259 26.72 -4.89 70.01
C ARG A 259 27.60 -3.70 70.38
N SER A 260 27.92 -2.85 69.43
CA SER A 260 28.74 -1.65 69.68
C SER A 260 28.07 -0.70 70.66
N VAL A 261 26.75 -0.49 70.53
CA VAL A 261 25.99 0.37 71.45
C VAL A 261 25.93 -0.25 72.85
N LEU A 262 25.66 -1.55 72.96
CA LEU A 262 25.62 -2.24 74.26
C LEU A 262 26.98 -2.23 74.97
N ALA A 263 28.09 -2.39 74.24
CA ALA A 263 29.43 -2.30 74.79
C ALA A 263 29.74 -0.88 75.31
N ALA A 264 29.36 0.17 74.57
CA ALA A 264 29.52 1.55 75.01
C ALA A 264 28.71 1.87 76.28
N TYR A 265 27.50 1.31 76.42
CA TYR A 265 26.72 1.45 77.65
C TYR A 265 27.34 0.70 78.84
N GLN A 266 27.98 -0.45 78.62
CA GLN A 266 28.68 -1.19 79.68
C GLN A 266 29.94 -0.46 80.17
N GLU A 267 30.66 0.23 79.29
CA GLU A 267 31.80 1.08 79.66
C GLU A 267 31.39 2.31 80.48
N LEU A 268 30.17 2.83 80.31
CA LEU A 268 29.70 4.00 81.05
C LEU A 268 29.26 3.68 82.48
N ILE A 269 28.98 2.41 82.78
CA ILE A 269 28.49 1.95 84.09
C ILE A 269 29.65 1.47 85.00
N ASN A 270 30.80 1.16 84.42
CA ASN A 270 32.05 0.85 85.15
C ASN A 270 32.90 2.11 85.36
#